data_AF-A0A536Q3F4-F1
#
_entry.id   AF-A0A536Q3F4-F1
#
_cell.length_a   1.000
_cell.length_b   1.000
_cell.length_c   1.000
_cell.angle_alpha   90.00
_cell.angle_beta   90.00
_cell.angle_gamma   90.00
#
_symmetry.space_group_name_H-M   'P 1'
#
loop_
_entity.id
_entity.type
_entity.pdbx_description
1 polymer ?
#
loop_
_entity_poly.entity_id
_entity_poly.type
_entity_poly.pdbx_seq_one_letter_code
_entity_poly.pdbx_strand_id
1 'polypeptide(L)'
;MSRLSSIGVLPEAFRHRVWSLEESLRSALGKDQLGFAKRSVSRARVRMVTPRNLAGTKSAAPRAATAGLLSASARSAFSLAAAHFGIDLRTGDGPSIFRRATTEQWPLVAVTADAGPTVRGADVLSYLRAGGTIFIGEITPAADAWLQALARELGVELPRSRPLAQRAAALRFSALRPEITAEMSGLEIQNDEGDCFFEASPAATPIAWLNADADLLPAVVQIGVAGGRLVLAVGPSPGEGRAVDLLQPEHALGVLPAFLIVRSLYGEAAWHSPFAMANFTIDDPMLRQGLLGLDFGAALAAASAGNFHLTVATVPRELRLADRSTVALLANNHGRISACYHGNDHDGYEFFASDNGHSRFRSRPLERQRGAIREAAARGREFARRTGHALDRVMVFPHGLGPASVIGELGACGFLATSNWLDRYPLGASRPDDEDAGMRPADLAWDGFPLLWRRNLADETFPFDLMLGRPVLYFGHRSNVGDDFEPVRALARRVNQVAISGVSWLGLEEITRHGYVQRRRPNVEAWDVLMTANLACLHNPSTAIRRYRVHRPYLPSGGALTSGADVAHGSDLELEVTPGATALVRVARPGAETLPDPMEDRPCAVGHVA
;
A
#
# COMPACT_ATOMS: atom_id res chain seq x y z
N MET A 1 23.30 -4.83 37.40
CA MET A 1 23.69 -5.55 36.16
C MET A 1 24.82 -4.78 35.48
N SER A 2 25.85 -5.49 35.01
CA SER A 2 27.27 -5.15 35.26
C SER A 2 27.89 -4.07 34.36
N ARG A 3 28.72 -3.20 34.96
CA ARG A 3 29.64 -2.26 34.28
C ARG A 3 30.60 -2.94 33.29
N LEU A 4 30.72 -4.27 33.32
CA LEU A 4 31.53 -5.06 32.38
C LEU A 4 30.86 -5.25 31.02
N SER A 5 29.52 -5.21 30.92
CA SER A 5 28.82 -5.29 29.61
C SER A 5 28.96 -4.01 28.78
N SER A 6 29.39 -2.90 29.40
CA SER A 6 29.56 -1.58 28.78
C SER A 6 30.88 -1.44 28.03
N ILE A 7 31.96 -2.10 28.49
CA ILE A 7 33.30 -1.99 27.88
C ILE A 7 33.33 -2.64 26.49
N GLY A 8 32.67 -3.79 26.31
CA GLY A 8 32.62 -4.50 25.03
C GLY A 8 31.90 -3.75 23.90
N VAL A 9 31.16 -2.69 24.23
CA VAL A 9 30.42 -1.85 23.28
C VAL A 9 31.26 -0.69 22.76
N LEU A 10 32.25 -0.24 23.55
CA LEU A 10 33.05 0.93 23.23
C LEU A 10 33.71 0.85 21.84
N PRO A 11 34.22 -0.31 21.36
CA PRO A 11 34.73 -0.41 20.00
C PRO A 11 33.67 -0.13 18.93
N GLU A 12 32.44 -0.65 19.10
CA GLU A 12 31.35 -0.38 18.15
C GLU A 12 30.86 1.07 18.27
N ALA A 13 30.79 1.63 19.49
CA ALA A 13 30.45 3.04 19.68
C ALA A 13 31.48 3.99 19.07
N PHE A 14 32.77 3.63 19.15
CA PHE A 14 33.82 4.36 18.46
C PHE A 14 33.68 4.23 16.94
N ARG A 15 33.41 3.02 16.42
CA ARG A 15 33.14 2.78 14.99
C ARG A 15 31.97 3.65 14.48
N HIS A 16 30.85 3.66 15.19
CA HIS A 16 29.68 4.50 14.88
C HIS A 16 30.01 5.99 14.86
N ARG A 17 30.83 6.47 15.80
CA ARG A 17 31.28 7.88 15.82
C ARG A 17 32.19 8.23 14.64
N VAL A 18 33.19 7.39 14.35
CA VAL A 18 34.07 7.58 13.20
C VAL A 18 33.25 7.59 11.92
N TRP A 19 32.31 6.65 11.80
CA TRP A 19 31.41 6.57 10.67
C TRP A 19 30.53 7.83 10.51
N SER A 20 29.86 8.27 11.57
CA SER A 20 29.02 9.48 11.56
C SER A 20 29.82 10.73 11.16
N LEU A 21 31.08 10.82 11.57
CA LEU A 21 31.99 11.88 11.16
C LEU A 21 32.35 11.80 9.67
N GLU A 22 32.72 10.62 9.18
CA GLU A 22 33.00 10.40 7.75
C GLU A 22 31.79 10.74 6.87
N GLU A 23 30.59 10.31 7.28
CA GLU A 23 29.35 10.60 6.56
C GLU A 23 29.03 12.10 6.56
N SER A 24 29.18 12.76 7.71
CA SER A 24 28.97 14.22 7.82
C SER A 24 29.93 14.99 6.92
N LEU A 25 31.20 14.62 6.90
CA LEU A 25 32.22 15.21 6.04
C LEU A 25 31.90 14.98 4.55
N ARG A 26 31.52 13.75 4.18
CA ARG A 26 31.14 13.42 2.79
C ARG A 26 29.86 14.13 2.36
N SER A 27 28.87 14.27 3.23
CA SER A 27 27.64 14.99 2.91
C SER A 27 27.89 16.49 2.75
N ALA A 28 28.86 17.06 3.48
CA ALA A 28 29.25 18.46 3.35
C ALA A 28 30.11 18.72 2.10
N LEU A 29 30.94 17.76 1.68
CA LEU A 29 31.86 17.89 0.54
C LEU A 29 31.29 17.38 -0.79
N GLY A 30 30.30 16.48 -0.74
CA GLY A 30 29.67 15.88 -1.91
C GLY A 30 28.56 16.76 -2.46
N LYS A 31 28.69 17.21 -3.72
CA LYS A 31 27.59 17.78 -4.50
C LYS A 31 26.39 16.80 -4.54
N ASP A 32 25.20 17.25 -4.95
CA ASP A 32 23.93 16.49 -5.05
C ASP A 32 23.94 15.23 -5.96
N GLN A 33 25.11 14.71 -6.31
CA GLN A 33 25.32 13.52 -7.16
C GLN A 33 25.14 12.24 -6.35
N LEU A 34 23.89 11.83 -6.19
CA LEU A 34 23.50 10.61 -5.47
C LEU A 34 23.80 9.31 -6.25
N GLY A 35 24.15 9.40 -7.53
CA GLY A 35 24.30 8.25 -8.42
C GLY A 35 22.98 7.62 -8.85
N PHE A 36 21.84 8.20 -8.47
CA PHE A 36 20.50 7.85 -8.93
C PHE A 36 19.57 9.06 -8.89
N ALA A 37 18.51 9.05 -9.69
CA ALA A 37 17.50 10.10 -9.67
C ALA A 37 16.55 9.87 -8.48
N LYS A 38 16.47 10.84 -7.55
CA LYS A 38 15.42 10.82 -6.52
C LYS A 38 14.07 11.10 -7.19
N ARG A 39 13.09 10.23 -7.00
CA ARG A 39 11.70 10.56 -7.31
C ARG A 39 11.17 11.62 -6.36
N SER A 40 10.29 12.48 -6.88
CA SER A 40 9.52 13.40 -6.05
C SER A 40 8.63 12.60 -5.11
N VAL A 41 8.72 12.92 -3.82
CA VAL A 41 7.72 12.48 -2.83
C VAL A 41 6.76 13.64 -2.67
N SER A 42 5.46 13.35 -2.70
CA SER A 42 4.43 14.34 -2.40
C SER A 42 4.75 15.02 -1.07
N ARG A 43 4.63 16.35 -1.06
CA ARG A 43 4.72 17.16 0.18
C ARG A 43 3.36 17.69 0.61
N ALA A 44 2.31 17.25 -0.07
CA ALA A 44 0.95 17.65 0.18
C ALA A 44 0.50 17.19 1.56
N ARG A 45 -0.34 18.02 2.17
CA ARG A 45 -0.90 17.75 3.49
C ARG A 45 -2.18 16.94 3.38
N VAL A 46 -2.35 16.00 4.30
CA VAL A 46 -3.58 15.20 4.43
C VAL A 46 -4.01 15.24 5.88
N ARG A 47 -5.21 15.79 6.11
CA ARG A 47 -5.71 16.12 7.45
C ARG A 47 -7.09 15.58 7.67
N MET A 48 -7.36 15.11 8.88
CA MET A 48 -8.73 14.81 9.29
C MET A 48 -9.40 16.10 9.74
N VAL A 49 -10.47 16.49 9.05
CA VAL A 49 -11.23 17.72 9.33
C VAL A 49 -12.61 17.45 9.91
N THR A 50 -13.11 16.22 9.77
CA THR A 50 -14.39 15.81 10.37
C THR A 50 -14.26 14.39 10.89
N PRO A 51 -14.50 14.16 12.20
CA PRO A 51 -14.52 12.81 12.74
C PRO A 51 -15.54 11.95 12.01
N ARG A 52 -15.18 10.69 11.78
CA ARG A 52 -16.01 9.73 11.07
C ARG A 52 -17.27 9.37 11.86
N ASN A 53 -18.35 9.09 11.13
CA ASN A 53 -19.50 8.35 11.65
C ASN A 53 -19.34 6.86 11.26
N LEU A 54 -19.31 5.95 12.24
CA LEU A 54 -18.91 4.53 12.05
C LEU A 54 -19.99 3.65 11.40
N ALA A 55 -21.18 4.19 11.10
CA ALA A 55 -22.26 3.44 10.47
C ALA A 55 -22.02 3.28 8.95
N GLY A 56 -21.23 2.28 8.56
CA GLY A 56 -21.12 1.85 7.17
C GLY A 56 -21.89 0.54 6.96
N THR A 57 -22.81 0.51 6.00
CA THR A 57 -23.44 -0.73 5.54
C THR A 57 -22.52 -1.43 4.54
N LYS A 58 -22.27 -2.74 4.70
CA LYS A 58 -21.60 -3.53 3.66
C LYS A 58 -22.47 -3.51 2.39
N SER A 59 -21.88 -3.16 1.25
CA SER A 59 -22.54 -3.28 -0.05
C SER A 59 -22.80 -4.76 -0.36
N ALA A 60 -23.92 -5.06 -1.03
CA ALA A 60 -24.19 -6.41 -1.50
C ALA A 60 -23.12 -6.83 -2.50
N ALA A 61 -22.72 -8.12 -2.47
CA ALA A 61 -21.77 -8.65 -3.45
C ALA A 61 -22.35 -8.47 -4.87
N PRO A 62 -21.58 -7.90 -5.82
CA PRO A 62 -22.08 -7.68 -7.16
C PRO A 62 -22.28 -9.01 -7.90
N ARG A 63 -23.23 -9.02 -8.84
CA ARG A 63 -23.50 -10.18 -9.70
C ARG A 63 -22.49 -10.35 -10.83
N ALA A 64 -21.71 -9.32 -11.13
CA ALA A 64 -20.69 -9.32 -12.17
C ALA A 64 -19.46 -8.51 -11.73
N ALA A 65 -18.29 -8.90 -12.22
CA ALA A 65 -17.02 -8.17 -12.08
C ALA A 65 -16.68 -7.44 -13.38
N THR A 66 -17.71 -6.91 -14.03
CA THR A 66 -17.65 -6.27 -15.35
C THR A 66 -18.28 -4.88 -15.27
N ALA A 67 -17.73 -3.92 -16.00
CA ALA A 67 -18.27 -2.57 -16.14
C ALA A 67 -18.32 -2.12 -17.60
N GLY A 68 -19.24 -1.21 -17.92
CA GLY A 68 -19.25 -0.50 -19.20
C GLY A 68 -18.39 0.76 -19.15
N LEU A 69 -17.74 1.11 -20.25
CA LEU A 69 -17.06 2.39 -20.44
C LEU A 69 -17.44 3.01 -21.80
N LEU A 70 -17.97 4.22 -21.76
CA LEU A 70 -18.15 5.10 -22.92
C LEU A 70 -17.12 6.22 -22.83
N SER A 71 -16.14 6.20 -23.72
CA SER A 71 -15.06 7.19 -23.75
C SER A 71 -14.53 7.35 -25.17
N ALA A 72 -14.12 8.57 -25.54
CA ALA A 72 -13.41 8.79 -26.80
C ALA A 72 -11.92 8.44 -26.68
N SER A 73 -11.37 8.45 -25.46
CA SER A 73 -10.02 8.01 -25.14
C SER A 73 -10.00 6.57 -24.62
N ALA A 74 -8.95 5.82 -24.99
CA ALA A 74 -8.68 4.50 -24.39
C ALA A 74 -8.27 4.58 -22.91
N ARG A 75 -7.80 5.75 -22.45
CA ARG A 75 -7.36 6.01 -21.07
C ARG A 75 -8.26 7.08 -20.43
N SER A 76 -8.80 6.74 -19.26
CA SER A 76 -9.65 7.60 -18.42
C SER A 76 -9.41 7.29 -16.95
N ALA A 77 -9.92 8.12 -16.04
CA ALA A 77 -9.79 7.87 -14.59
C ALA A 77 -10.42 6.52 -14.22
N PHE A 78 -11.52 6.20 -14.89
CA PHE A 78 -12.24 4.95 -14.74
C PHE A 78 -11.45 3.74 -15.26
N SER A 79 -10.81 3.84 -16.42
CA SER A 79 -10.05 2.72 -16.96
C SER A 79 -8.87 2.34 -16.06
N LEU A 80 -8.23 3.34 -15.44
CA LEU A 80 -7.17 3.11 -14.44
C LEU A 80 -7.70 2.41 -13.19
N ALA A 81 -8.84 2.86 -12.66
CA ALA A 81 -9.48 2.25 -11.50
C ALA A 81 -9.87 0.79 -11.77
N ALA A 82 -10.52 0.54 -12.91
CA ALA A 82 -10.96 -0.80 -13.28
C ALA A 82 -9.77 -1.76 -13.53
N ALA A 83 -8.69 -1.29 -14.17
CA ALA A 83 -7.47 -2.10 -14.33
C ALA A 83 -6.90 -2.52 -12.97
N HIS A 84 -6.72 -1.56 -12.05
CA HIS A 84 -6.18 -1.83 -10.71
C HIS A 84 -7.06 -2.79 -9.91
N PHE A 85 -8.37 -2.58 -9.90
CA PHE A 85 -9.31 -3.40 -9.13
C PHE A 85 -9.69 -4.71 -9.83
N GLY A 86 -9.16 -4.99 -11.02
CA GLY A 86 -9.41 -6.22 -11.77
C GLY A 86 -10.85 -6.32 -12.27
N ILE A 87 -11.43 -5.21 -12.71
CA ILE A 87 -12.78 -5.17 -13.28
C ILE A 87 -12.67 -5.27 -14.80
N ASP A 88 -13.41 -6.22 -15.38
CA ASP A 88 -13.44 -6.40 -16.83
C ASP A 88 -14.16 -5.22 -17.49
N LEU A 89 -13.46 -4.44 -18.30
CA LEU A 89 -14.04 -3.32 -19.02
C LEU A 89 -14.61 -3.74 -20.36
N ARG A 90 -15.83 -3.29 -20.66
CA ARG A 90 -16.46 -3.40 -21.97
C ARG A 90 -16.67 -2.01 -22.56
N THR A 91 -16.08 -1.77 -23.72
CA THR A 91 -16.22 -0.53 -24.50
C THR A 91 -17.07 -0.77 -25.74
N GLY A 92 -17.73 0.27 -26.24
CA GLY A 92 -18.59 0.18 -27.42
C GLY A 92 -19.49 1.40 -27.57
N ASP A 93 -20.50 1.32 -28.44
CA ASP A 93 -21.52 2.36 -28.54
C ASP A 93 -22.46 2.36 -27.32
N GLY A 94 -23.01 3.53 -27.00
CA GLY A 94 -23.89 3.74 -25.85
C GLY A 94 -25.05 2.74 -25.76
N PRO A 95 -25.92 2.64 -26.79
CA PRO A 95 -27.04 1.71 -26.79
C PRO A 95 -26.63 0.25 -26.53
N SER A 96 -25.57 -0.24 -27.18
CA SER A 96 -25.07 -1.60 -26.97
C SER A 96 -24.57 -1.83 -25.55
N ILE A 97 -23.81 -0.87 -24.99
CA ILE A 97 -23.26 -0.97 -23.63
C ILE A 97 -24.38 -0.94 -22.59
N PHE A 98 -25.31 0.01 -22.65
CA PHE A 98 -26.40 0.09 -21.67
C PHE A 98 -27.33 -1.13 -21.73
N ARG A 99 -27.65 -1.63 -22.94
CA ARG A 99 -28.43 -2.86 -23.10
C ARG A 99 -27.74 -4.04 -22.44
N ARG A 100 -26.44 -4.25 -22.70
CA ARG A 100 -25.67 -5.34 -22.09
C ARG A 100 -25.55 -5.18 -20.57
N ALA A 101 -25.22 -3.99 -20.10
CA ALA A 101 -25.14 -3.67 -18.68
C ALA A 101 -26.46 -3.95 -17.94
N THR A 102 -27.61 -3.68 -18.58
CA THR A 102 -28.93 -3.99 -18.03
C THR A 102 -29.19 -5.50 -18.00
N THR A 103 -28.99 -6.20 -19.11
CA THR A 103 -29.24 -7.65 -19.23
C THR A 103 -28.32 -8.49 -18.35
N GLU A 104 -27.03 -8.15 -18.34
CA GLU A 104 -25.98 -8.83 -17.57
C GLU A 104 -25.85 -8.26 -16.14
N GLN A 105 -26.66 -7.25 -15.79
CA GLN A 105 -26.72 -6.61 -14.46
C GLN A 105 -25.35 -6.11 -13.97
N TRP A 106 -24.63 -5.42 -14.84
CA TRP A 106 -23.37 -4.78 -14.48
C TRP A 106 -23.64 -3.66 -13.45
N PRO A 107 -22.89 -3.60 -12.33
CA PRO A 107 -23.10 -2.58 -11.30
C PRO A 107 -22.87 -1.13 -11.77
N LEU A 108 -22.01 -0.97 -12.79
CA LEU A 108 -21.50 0.32 -13.21
C LEU A 108 -21.37 0.46 -14.73
N VAL A 109 -21.78 1.61 -15.25
CA VAL A 109 -21.36 2.14 -16.55
C VAL A 109 -20.71 3.51 -16.31
N ALA A 110 -19.47 3.67 -16.78
CA ALA A 110 -18.76 4.94 -16.73
C ALA A 110 -18.84 5.68 -18.08
N VAL A 111 -18.92 7.00 -18.01
CA VAL A 111 -18.98 7.90 -19.17
C VAL A 111 -17.99 9.03 -18.94
N THR A 112 -17.05 9.24 -19.84
CA THR A 112 -16.21 10.45 -19.82
C THR A 112 -16.97 11.62 -20.43
N ALA A 113 -16.64 12.84 -20.01
CA ALA A 113 -17.39 14.03 -20.41
C ALA A 113 -17.44 14.27 -21.92
N ASP A 114 -16.43 13.84 -22.67
CA ASP A 114 -16.31 13.92 -24.12
C ASP A 114 -17.20 12.92 -24.88
N ALA A 115 -17.50 11.76 -24.30
CA ALA A 115 -18.40 10.75 -24.85
C ALA A 115 -19.88 11.01 -24.51
N GLY A 116 -20.15 11.88 -23.54
CA GLY A 116 -21.49 12.24 -23.06
C GLY A 116 -22.52 12.58 -24.16
N PRO A 117 -22.19 13.38 -25.19
CA PRO A 117 -23.12 13.71 -26.28
C PRO A 117 -23.64 12.50 -27.08
N THR A 118 -23.00 11.34 -26.98
CA THR A 118 -23.44 10.11 -27.67
C THR A 118 -24.47 9.30 -26.86
N VAL A 119 -24.67 9.67 -25.59
CA VAL A 119 -25.57 8.98 -24.66
C VAL A 119 -27.02 9.41 -24.89
N ARG A 120 -27.94 8.42 -24.90
CA ARG A 120 -29.39 8.67 -25.02
C ARG A 120 -30.08 8.46 -23.68
N GLY A 121 -30.97 9.36 -23.28
CA GLY A 121 -31.67 9.29 -22.01
C GLY A 121 -32.53 8.04 -21.85
N ALA A 122 -33.11 7.50 -22.95
CA ALA A 122 -33.89 6.26 -22.90
C ALA A 122 -33.06 5.04 -22.44
N ASP A 123 -31.83 4.90 -22.96
CA ASP A 123 -30.92 3.81 -22.61
C ASP A 123 -30.44 3.95 -21.16
N VAL A 124 -30.08 5.16 -20.77
CA VAL A 124 -29.70 5.53 -19.39
C VAL A 124 -30.83 5.21 -18.41
N LEU A 125 -32.05 5.64 -18.70
CA LEU A 125 -33.20 5.46 -17.84
C LEU A 125 -33.56 3.98 -17.67
N SER A 126 -33.43 3.18 -18.74
CA SER A 126 -33.62 1.73 -18.67
C SER A 126 -32.62 1.07 -17.71
N TYR A 127 -31.34 1.42 -17.83
CA TYR A 127 -30.28 0.90 -16.95
C TYR A 127 -30.44 1.35 -15.50
N LEU A 128 -30.77 2.62 -15.26
CA LEU A 128 -31.02 3.15 -13.92
C LEU A 128 -32.24 2.48 -13.26
N ARG A 129 -33.31 2.19 -14.00
CA ARG A 129 -34.47 1.43 -13.51
C ARG A 129 -34.13 0.02 -13.06
N ALA A 130 -33.08 -0.58 -13.63
CA ALA A 130 -32.55 -1.85 -13.17
C ALA A 130 -31.66 -1.74 -11.92
N GLY A 131 -31.51 -0.54 -11.33
CA GLY A 131 -30.70 -0.27 -10.15
C GLY A 131 -29.23 0.02 -10.45
N GLY A 132 -28.87 0.24 -11.73
CA GLY A 132 -27.51 0.55 -12.15
C GLY A 132 -26.95 1.86 -11.58
N THR A 133 -25.63 1.96 -11.53
CA THR A 133 -24.93 3.22 -11.24
C THR A 133 -24.25 3.75 -12.50
N ILE A 134 -24.42 5.03 -12.80
CA ILE A 134 -23.65 5.69 -13.85
C ILE A 134 -22.66 6.67 -13.22
N PHE A 135 -21.38 6.51 -13.54
CA PHE A 135 -20.34 7.46 -13.15
C PHE A 135 -20.00 8.33 -14.35
N ILE A 136 -20.17 9.64 -14.23
CA ILE A 136 -19.77 10.61 -15.25
C ILE A 136 -18.62 11.43 -14.67
N GLY A 137 -17.42 11.19 -15.18
CA GLY A 137 -16.18 11.81 -14.72
C GLY A 137 -15.61 12.79 -15.74
N GLU A 138 -14.54 13.48 -15.31
CA GLU A 138 -13.77 14.38 -16.18
C GLU A 138 -14.64 15.56 -16.66
N ILE A 139 -15.64 15.95 -15.85
CA ILE A 139 -16.60 17.01 -16.19
C ILE A 139 -15.93 18.37 -16.08
N THR A 140 -16.10 19.16 -17.14
CA THR A 140 -15.77 20.59 -17.21
C THR A 140 -17.00 21.39 -17.64
N PRO A 141 -17.00 22.73 -17.55
CA PRO A 141 -18.11 23.57 -18.02
C PRO A 141 -18.56 23.31 -19.47
N ALA A 142 -17.70 22.73 -20.32
CA ALA A 142 -18.07 22.35 -21.68
C ALA A 142 -19.12 21.23 -21.74
N ALA A 143 -19.22 20.40 -20.70
CA ALA A 143 -20.17 19.29 -20.63
C ALA A 143 -21.60 19.73 -20.27
N ASP A 144 -21.79 20.95 -19.76
CA ASP A 144 -23.07 21.43 -19.25
C ASP A 144 -24.19 21.33 -20.28
N ALA A 145 -23.93 21.65 -21.55
CA ALA A 145 -24.97 21.66 -22.58
C ALA A 145 -25.64 20.28 -22.74
N TRP A 146 -24.84 19.21 -22.81
CA TRP A 146 -25.35 17.87 -22.99
C TRP A 146 -25.85 17.26 -21.66
N LEU A 147 -25.23 17.58 -20.52
CA LEU A 147 -25.71 17.16 -19.20
C LEU A 147 -27.13 17.71 -18.94
N GLN A 148 -27.39 18.96 -19.30
CA GLN A 148 -28.70 19.57 -19.14
C GLN A 148 -29.73 19.02 -20.15
N ALA A 149 -29.29 18.54 -21.32
CA ALA A 149 -30.16 17.79 -22.24
C ALA A 149 -30.54 16.43 -21.65
N LEU A 150 -29.56 15.69 -21.14
CA LEU A 150 -29.78 14.43 -20.44
C LEU A 150 -30.71 14.61 -19.24
N ALA A 151 -30.50 15.65 -18.43
CA ALA A 151 -31.35 16.00 -17.28
C ALA A 151 -32.84 16.10 -17.67
N ARG A 152 -33.14 16.78 -18.79
CA ARG A 152 -34.51 16.92 -19.32
C ARG A 152 -35.09 15.58 -19.76
N GLU A 153 -34.31 14.74 -20.43
CA GLU A 153 -34.76 13.40 -20.85
C GLU A 153 -35.01 12.45 -19.67
N LEU A 154 -34.23 12.60 -18.59
CA LEU A 154 -34.37 11.80 -17.37
C LEU A 154 -35.43 12.35 -16.42
N GLY A 155 -35.90 13.59 -16.62
CA GLY A 155 -36.86 14.25 -15.73
C GLY A 155 -36.28 14.55 -14.34
N VAL A 156 -34.99 14.86 -14.26
CA VAL A 156 -34.28 15.20 -13.01
C VAL A 156 -33.50 16.50 -13.16
N GLU A 157 -33.24 17.17 -12.04
CA GLU A 157 -32.35 18.33 -12.02
C GLU A 157 -30.91 17.85 -11.82
N LEU A 158 -30.02 18.23 -12.74
CA LEU A 158 -28.58 18.02 -12.60
C LEU A 158 -27.90 19.36 -12.33
N PRO A 159 -26.95 19.44 -11.38
CA PRO A 159 -26.23 20.66 -11.11
C PRO A 159 -25.37 21.06 -12.32
N ARG A 160 -25.19 22.37 -12.50
CA ARG A 160 -24.33 22.93 -13.55
C ARG A 160 -22.90 23.01 -13.05
N SER A 161 -21.95 22.79 -13.94
CA SER A 161 -20.54 22.98 -13.65
C SER A 161 -20.10 24.42 -13.96
N ARG A 162 -19.35 25.03 -13.05
CA ARG A 162 -18.87 26.41 -13.16
C ARG A 162 -17.36 26.46 -13.01
N PRO A 163 -16.67 27.33 -13.79
CA PRO A 163 -15.25 27.53 -13.60
C PRO A 163 -14.98 28.23 -12.26
N LEU A 164 -13.83 27.92 -11.66
CA LEU A 164 -13.26 28.67 -10.56
C LEU A 164 -12.27 29.70 -11.10
N ALA A 165 -12.32 30.91 -10.55
CA ALA A 165 -11.38 31.97 -10.91
C ALA A 165 -9.93 31.62 -10.49
N GLN A 166 -9.78 30.87 -9.40
CA GLN A 166 -8.51 30.36 -8.90
C GLN A 166 -8.67 28.90 -8.51
N ARG A 167 -7.62 28.10 -8.70
CA ARG A 167 -7.69 26.69 -8.34
C ARG A 167 -7.85 26.51 -6.83
N ALA A 168 -8.79 25.65 -6.44
CA ALA A 168 -9.00 25.29 -5.06
C ALA A 168 -7.81 24.51 -4.51
N ALA A 169 -7.35 24.89 -3.32
CA ALA A 169 -6.13 24.36 -2.70
C ALA A 169 -6.32 23.00 -2.01
N ALA A 170 -7.57 22.56 -1.82
CA ALA A 170 -7.85 21.29 -1.16
C ALA A 170 -9.16 20.65 -1.63
N LEU A 171 -9.18 19.31 -1.54
CA LEU A 171 -10.32 18.44 -1.75
C LEU A 171 -10.73 17.81 -0.41
N ARG A 172 -11.98 18.02 0.00
CA ARG A 172 -12.56 17.48 1.23
C ARG A 172 -13.59 16.41 0.92
N PHE A 173 -13.50 15.27 1.58
CA PHE A 173 -14.44 14.16 1.44
C PHE A 173 -15.47 14.12 2.56
N SER A 174 -16.68 13.70 2.22
CA SER A 174 -17.80 13.58 3.16
C SER A 174 -17.52 12.53 4.22
N ALA A 175 -17.74 12.88 5.49
CA ALA A 175 -17.78 11.93 6.60
C ALA A 175 -19.14 11.20 6.69
N LEU A 176 -20.14 11.65 5.94
CA LEU A 176 -21.51 11.15 5.96
C LEU A 176 -21.76 10.01 4.97
N ARG A 177 -20.81 9.76 4.05
CA ARG A 177 -20.92 8.73 3.00
C ARG A 177 -19.76 7.72 3.06
N PRO A 178 -19.43 7.15 4.23
CA PRO A 178 -18.25 6.29 4.40
C PRO A 178 -18.29 5.01 3.56
N GLU A 179 -19.48 4.61 3.09
CA GLU A 179 -19.64 3.49 2.15
C GLU A 179 -19.08 3.77 0.75
N ILE A 180 -18.88 5.06 0.39
CA ILE A 180 -18.20 5.48 -0.84
C ILE A 180 -16.80 5.99 -0.53
N THR A 181 -16.68 6.91 0.42
CA THR A 181 -15.43 7.66 0.66
C THR A 181 -14.36 6.83 1.37
N ALA A 182 -14.73 5.69 1.96
CA ALA A 182 -13.83 4.76 2.59
C ALA A 182 -12.80 5.46 3.54
N GLU A 183 -11.52 5.14 3.49
CA GLU A 183 -10.47 5.76 4.33
C GLU A 183 -10.29 7.27 4.07
N MET A 184 -10.91 7.83 3.02
CA MET A 184 -10.93 9.27 2.76
C MET A 184 -12.02 9.99 3.55
N SER A 185 -12.93 9.27 4.22
CA SER A 185 -14.09 9.86 4.93
C SER A 185 -13.66 10.92 5.95
N GLY A 186 -14.11 12.16 5.74
CA GLY A 186 -13.80 13.28 6.63
C GLY A 186 -12.37 13.82 6.51
N LEU A 187 -11.61 13.38 5.51
CA LEU A 187 -10.30 13.93 5.20
C LEU A 187 -10.39 15.15 4.28
N GLU A 188 -9.44 16.07 4.46
CA GLU A 188 -9.08 17.12 3.54
C GLU A 188 -7.67 16.86 3.01
N ILE A 189 -7.53 16.89 1.69
CA ILE A 189 -6.33 16.57 0.94
C ILE A 189 -5.94 17.81 0.17
N GLN A 190 -4.71 18.29 0.34
CA GLN A 190 -4.18 19.36 -0.50
C GLN A 190 -4.17 18.91 -1.96
N ASN A 191 -4.65 19.77 -2.86
CA ASN A 191 -4.93 19.44 -4.25
C ASN A 191 -4.62 20.64 -5.17
N ASP A 192 -4.13 20.37 -6.39
CA ASP A 192 -3.70 21.40 -7.34
C ASP A 192 -4.54 21.42 -8.65
N GLU A 193 -5.61 20.61 -8.71
CA GLU A 193 -6.43 20.37 -9.92
C GLU A 193 -7.82 21.04 -9.91
N GLY A 194 -8.26 21.61 -8.79
CA GLY A 194 -9.65 22.05 -8.63
C GLY A 194 -9.97 23.35 -9.38
N ASP A 195 -10.27 23.29 -10.68
CA ASP A 195 -10.54 24.45 -11.54
C ASP A 195 -12.02 24.69 -11.88
N CYS A 196 -12.89 23.78 -11.48
CA CYS A 196 -14.34 23.90 -11.62
C CYS A 196 -15.09 23.15 -10.52
N PHE A 197 -16.37 23.48 -10.34
CA PHE A 197 -17.23 22.93 -9.30
C PHE A 197 -18.67 22.81 -9.80
N PHE A 198 -19.52 22.09 -9.07
CA PHE A 198 -20.96 22.02 -9.30
C PHE A 198 -21.71 23.05 -8.45
N GLU A 199 -22.66 23.78 -9.06
CA GLU A 199 -23.62 24.58 -8.31
C GLU A 199 -24.40 23.71 -7.31
N ALA A 200 -24.71 24.28 -6.13
CA ALA A 200 -25.51 23.57 -5.15
C ALA A 200 -26.91 23.26 -5.70
N SER A 201 -27.32 22.01 -5.61
CA SER A 201 -28.67 21.57 -6.00
C SER A 201 -29.28 20.70 -4.90
N PRO A 202 -30.55 20.93 -4.50
CA PRO A 202 -31.23 20.10 -3.51
C PRO A 202 -31.37 18.63 -3.93
N ALA A 203 -31.35 18.34 -5.23
CA ALA A 203 -31.42 16.99 -5.77
C ALA A 203 -30.08 16.22 -5.67
N ALA A 204 -28.98 16.94 -5.43
CA ALA A 204 -27.63 16.40 -5.41
C ALA A 204 -27.09 16.29 -3.99
N THR A 205 -26.59 15.11 -3.63
CA THR A 205 -25.88 14.88 -2.37
C THR A 205 -24.37 14.91 -2.62
N PRO A 206 -23.62 15.87 -2.05
CA PRO A 206 -22.18 15.91 -2.23
C PRO A 206 -21.46 14.73 -1.56
N ILE A 207 -20.49 14.16 -2.28
CA ILE A 207 -19.52 13.16 -1.81
C ILE A 207 -18.19 13.84 -1.46
N ALA A 208 -17.81 14.86 -2.22
CA ALA A 208 -16.61 15.65 -1.99
C ALA A 208 -16.80 17.12 -2.41
N TRP A 209 -16.04 18.01 -1.79
CA TRP A 209 -16.03 19.45 -2.05
C TRP A 209 -14.61 19.94 -2.32
N LEU A 210 -14.49 20.94 -3.18
CA LEU A 210 -13.34 21.81 -3.23
C LEU A 210 -13.44 22.88 -2.15
N ASN A 211 -12.33 23.15 -1.48
CA ASN A 211 -12.20 24.25 -0.52
C ASN A 211 -11.58 25.45 -1.24
N ALA A 212 -12.39 26.46 -1.55
CA ALA A 212 -11.99 27.69 -2.22
C ALA A 212 -12.37 28.91 -1.35
N ASP A 213 -11.38 29.64 -0.84
CA ASP A 213 -11.57 30.89 -0.08
C ASP A 213 -12.65 30.83 1.03
N ALA A 214 -12.67 29.73 1.79
CA ALA A 214 -13.61 29.41 2.89
C ALA A 214 -14.98 28.86 2.48
N ASP A 215 -15.27 28.75 1.19
CA ASP A 215 -16.46 28.06 0.69
C ASP A 215 -16.16 26.58 0.35
N LEU A 216 -17.13 25.72 0.67
CA LEU A 216 -17.12 24.32 0.25
C LEU A 216 -17.99 24.16 -1.00
N LEU A 217 -17.31 24.02 -2.14
CA LEU A 217 -17.95 23.94 -3.44
C LEU A 217 -18.06 22.48 -3.88
N PRO A 218 -19.26 21.94 -4.17
CA PRO A 218 -19.40 20.53 -4.53
C PRO A 218 -18.57 20.15 -5.76
N ALA A 219 -17.82 19.05 -5.68
CA ALA A 219 -16.95 18.59 -6.76
C ALA A 219 -17.29 17.17 -7.21
N VAL A 220 -17.75 16.35 -6.27
CA VAL A 220 -18.32 15.03 -6.57
C VAL A 220 -19.70 14.97 -5.94
N VAL A 221 -20.72 14.65 -6.72
CA VAL A 221 -22.11 14.60 -6.26
C VAL A 221 -22.78 13.31 -6.69
N GLN A 222 -23.76 12.85 -5.90
CA GLN A 222 -24.63 11.73 -6.22
C GLN A 222 -26.07 12.19 -6.31
N ILE A 223 -26.80 11.68 -7.31
CA ILE A 223 -28.21 11.98 -7.56
C ILE A 223 -28.94 10.66 -7.75
N GLY A 224 -30.04 10.44 -7.02
CA GLY A 224 -30.90 9.28 -7.19
C GLY A 224 -31.82 9.44 -8.39
N VAL A 225 -31.89 8.44 -9.27
CA VAL A 225 -32.70 8.52 -10.50
C VAL A 225 -33.34 7.16 -10.77
N ALA A 226 -34.68 7.11 -10.78
CA ALA A 226 -35.48 5.96 -11.20
C ALA A 226 -35.11 4.61 -10.56
N GLY A 227 -34.62 4.59 -9.31
CA GLY A 227 -34.20 3.37 -8.59
C GLY A 227 -32.70 3.07 -8.68
N GLY A 228 -31.97 3.74 -9.58
CA GLY A 228 -30.52 3.76 -9.67
C GLY A 228 -29.95 5.10 -9.21
N ARG A 229 -28.71 5.39 -9.64
CA ARG A 229 -28.04 6.65 -9.32
C ARG A 229 -27.06 7.12 -10.37
N LEU A 230 -26.93 8.44 -10.45
CA LEU A 230 -25.86 9.14 -11.15
C LEU A 230 -24.82 9.59 -10.13
N VAL A 231 -23.55 9.46 -10.47
CA VAL A 231 -22.43 10.08 -9.74
C VAL A 231 -21.68 10.95 -10.73
N LEU A 232 -21.60 12.25 -10.43
CA LEU A 232 -20.93 13.24 -11.28
C LEU A 232 -19.67 13.71 -10.57
N ALA A 233 -18.55 13.77 -11.28
CA ALA A 233 -17.29 14.28 -10.78
C ALA A 233 -16.68 15.30 -11.75
N VAL A 234 -16.45 16.52 -11.25
CA VAL A 234 -15.59 17.48 -11.95
C VAL A 234 -14.12 17.08 -11.82
N GLY A 235 -13.31 17.52 -12.77
CA GLY A 235 -11.87 17.33 -12.71
C GLY A 235 -11.25 17.14 -14.10
N PRO A 236 -9.92 17.22 -14.19
CA PRO A 236 -9.23 16.98 -15.45
C PRO A 236 -9.31 15.50 -15.85
N SER A 237 -9.20 15.25 -17.15
CA SER A 237 -8.87 13.90 -17.65
C SER A 237 -7.48 13.51 -17.14
N PRO A 238 -7.24 12.26 -16.70
CA PRO A 238 -5.90 11.85 -16.32
C PRO A 238 -5.01 11.92 -17.55
N GLY A 239 -4.00 12.81 -17.50
CA GLY A 239 -3.00 12.95 -18.54
C GLY A 239 -2.12 11.71 -18.69
N GLU A 240 -0.97 11.89 -19.34
CA GLU A 240 0.05 10.86 -19.42
C GLU A 240 0.72 10.65 -18.04
N GLY A 241 0.93 9.40 -17.64
CA GLY A 241 1.54 9.06 -16.36
C GLY A 241 0.96 7.80 -15.76
N ARG A 242 1.72 7.07 -14.94
CA ARG A 242 1.26 5.80 -14.35
C ARG A 242 0.25 6.05 -13.24
N ALA A 243 -0.62 5.08 -12.96
CA ALA A 243 -1.68 5.21 -11.96
C ALA A 243 -1.14 5.65 -10.58
N VAL A 244 0.03 5.13 -10.17
CA VAL A 244 0.66 5.50 -8.88
C VAL A 244 1.12 6.96 -8.82
N ASP A 245 1.50 7.55 -9.95
CA ASP A 245 1.93 8.96 -10.02
C ASP A 245 0.70 9.89 -10.01
N LEU A 246 -0.40 9.42 -10.60
CA LEU A 246 -1.68 10.13 -10.65
C LEU A 246 -2.49 9.97 -9.35
N LEU A 247 -2.18 8.97 -8.51
CA LEU A 247 -2.76 8.79 -7.18
C LEU A 247 -1.86 9.38 -6.10
N GLN A 248 -1.44 10.62 -6.32
CA GLN A 248 -0.84 11.46 -5.31
C GLN A 248 -1.85 12.55 -4.88
N PRO A 249 -1.74 13.09 -3.66
CA PRO A 249 -2.64 14.13 -3.16
C PRO A 249 -2.89 15.29 -4.15
N GLU A 250 -1.84 15.74 -4.83
CA GLU A 250 -1.87 16.85 -5.79
C GLU A 250 -2.82 16.58 -6.97
N HIS A 251 -3.03 15.30 -7.30
CA HIS A 251 -3.83 14.79 -8.42
C HIS A 251 -5.09 14.03 -7.97
N ALA A 252 -5.46 14.18 -6.68
CA ALA A 252 -6.51 13.37 -6.10
C ALA A 252 -7.86 13.58 -6.82
N LEU A 253 -8.18 14.80 -7.25
CA LEU A 253 -9.46 15.09 -7.89
C LEU A 253 -9.66 14.31 -9.21
N GLY A 254 -8.65 14.27 -10.07
CA GLY A 254 -8.75 13.64 -11.39
C GLY A 254 -8.98 12.13 -11.36
N VAL A 255 -8.47 11.42 -10.36
CA VAL A 255 -8.46 9.93 -10.37
C VAL A 255 -9.16 9.30 -9.17
N LEU A 256 -9.03 9.88 -7.97
CA LEU A 256 -9.52 9.25 -6.73
C LEU A 256 -11.03 8.98 -6.71
N PRO A 257 -11.92 9.87 -7.23
CA PRO A 257 -13.36 9.59 -7.26
C PRO A 257 -13.71 8.30 -8.01
N ALA A 258 -13.05 8.02 -9.13
CA ALA A 258 -13.26 6.78 -9.88
C ALA A 258 -12.84 5.55 -9.08
N PHE A 259 -11.69 5.61 -8.39
CA PHE A 259 -11.21 4.53 -7.52
C PHE A 259 -12.19 4.23 -6.38
N LEU A 260 -12.68 5.26 -5.70
CA LEU A 260 -13.64 5.14 -4.60
C LEU A 260 -14.96 4.52 -5.08
N ILE A 261 -15.48 4.96 -6.24
CA ILE A 261 -16.72 4.42 -6.79
C ILE A 261 -16.58 2.95 -7.19
N VAL A 262 -15.53 2.58 -7.93
CA VAL A 262 -15.28 1.17 -8.29
C VAL A 262 -15.18 0.31 -7.03
N ARG A 263 -14.36 0.70 -6.05
CA ARG A 263 -14.21 -0.06 -4.82
C ARG A 263 -15.53 -0.21 -4.06
N SER A 264 -16.33 0.85 -3.95
CA SER A 264 -17.61 0.83 -3.24
C SER A 264 -18.65 -0.10 -3.87
N LEU A 265 -18.66 -0.19 -5.20
CA LEU A 265 -19.66 -0.97 -5.94
C LEU A 265 -19.27 -2.43 -6.09
N TYR A 266 -17.98 -2.72 -6.28
CA TYR A 266 -17.51 -4.08 -6.52
C TYR A 266 -17.12 -4.82 -5.24
N GLY A 267 -16.77 -4.12 -4.16
CA GLY A 267 -16.50 -4.72 -2.85
C GLY A 267 -15.52 -5.89 -2.92
N GLU A 268 -15.93 -7.06 -2.42
CA GLU A 268 -15.09 -8.26 -2.45
C GLU A 268 -14.80 -8.78 -3.87
N ALA A 269 -15.56 -8.39 -4.90
CA ALA A 269 -15.28 -8.76 -6.29
C ALA A 269 -14.16 -7.93 -6.93
N ALA A 270 -13.78 -6.81 -6.32
CA ALA A 270 -12.57 -6.07 -6.66
C ALA A 270 -11.37 -6.64 -5.89
N TRP A 271 -10.17 -6.50 -6.46
CA TRP A 271 -8.93 -6.78 -5.74
C TRP A 271 -8.85 -5.95 -4.45
N HIS A 272 -8.67 -6.61 -3.31
CA HIS A 272 -8.51 -5.99 -2.02
C HIS A 272 -7.54 -6.79 -1.14
N SER A 273 -6.87 -6.11 -0.21
CA SER A 273 -6.12 -6.79 0.84
C SER A 273 -7.09 -7.44 1.83
N PRO A 274 -6.82 -8.66 2.34
CA PRO A 274 -7.64 -9.27 3.38
C PRO A 274 -7.65 -8.45 4.68
N PHE A 275 -6.59 -7.65 4.93
CA PHE A 275 -6.44 -6.85 6.14
C PHE A 275 -5.79 -5.50 5.84
N ALA A 276 -6.20 -4.46 6.57
CA ALA A 276 -5.38 -3.26 6.69
C ALA A 276 -4.25 -3.54 7.69
N MET A 277 -3.02 -3.25 7.30
CA MET A 277 -1.82 -3.61 8.07
C MET A 277 -0.94 -2.38 8.28
N ALA A 278 -0.24 -2.33 9.42
CA ALA A 278 0.72 -1.27 9.69
C ALA A 278 1.88 -1.72 10.57
N ASN A 279 3.01 -1.03 10.44
CA ASN A 279 4.21 -1.23 11.25
C ASN A 279 5.01 0.06 11.38
N PHE A 280 5.67 0.23 12.53
CA PHE A 280 6.75 1.20 12.70
C PHE A 280 8.08 0.49 12.77
N THR A 281 9.04 0.89 11.95
CA THR A 281 10.42 0.42 12.03
C THR A 281 11.33 1.49 12.64
N ILE A 282 12.19 1.11 13.58
CA ILE A 282 13.29 1.97 14.03
C ILE A 282 14.60 1.38 13.51
N ASP A 283 15.28 2.16 12.67
CA ASP A 283 16.55 1.77 12.04
C ASP A 283 17.73 2.12 12.97
N ASP A 284 18.72 1.21 13.03
CA ASP A 284 20.03 1.26 13.72
C ASP A 284 20.17 0.67 15.13
N PRO A 285 19.17 0.66 16.03
CA PRO A 285 19.43 0.23 17.39
C PRO A 285 19.94 -1.20 17.51
N MET A 286 20.97 -1.35 18.34
CA MET A 286 21.39 -2.64 18.85
C MET A 286 20.30 -3.24 19.74
N LEU A 287 20.19 -4.57 19.77
CA LEU A 287 19.26 -5.30 20.66
C LEU A 287 19.75 -5.34 22.12
N ARG A 288 19.91 -4.16 22.73
CA ARG A 288 20.43 -3.96 24.09
C ARG A 288 19.86 -2.69 24.71
N GLN A 289 20.03 -2.56 26.03
CA GLN A 289 19.69 -1.34 26.75
C GLN A 289 20.84 -0.32 26.70
N GLY A 290 20.48 0.97 26.69
CA GLY A 290 21.42 2.08 26.86
C GLY A 290 22.18 2.48 25.59
N LEU A 291 23.51 2.58 25.67
CA LEU A 291 24.37 3.08 24.59
C LEU A 291 24.17 2.25 23.30
N LEU A 292 23.94 2.94 22.17
CA LEU A 292 23.61 2.37 20.84
C LEU A 292 22.33 1.51 20.80
N GLY A 293 21.63 1.31 21.91
CA GLY A 293 20.37 0.59 21.99
C GLY A 293 19.16 1.51 22.07
N LEU A 294 18.02 0.92 22.45
CA LEU A 294 16.80 1.63 22.84
C LEU A 294 16.45 1.31 24.29
N ASP A 295 15.59 2.11 24.89
CA ASP A 295 14.82 1.65 26.03
C ASP A 295 13.69 0.73 25.51
N PHE A 296 13.97 -0.58 25.43
CA PHE A 296 12.99 -1.55 24.96
C PHE A 296 11.79 -1.70 25.91
N GLY A 297 11.93 -1.32 27.18
CA GLY A 297 10.83 -1.33 28.13
C GLY A 297 9.84 -0.21 27.83
N ALA A 298 10.36 1.01 27.66
CA ALA A 298 9.57 2.17 27.22
C ALA A 298 8.94 1.94 25.83
N ALA A 299 9.70 1.36 24.89
CA ALA A 299 9.21 1.03 23.56
C ALA A 299 8.01 0.06 23.60
N LEU A 300 8.10 -1.02 24.40
CA LEU A 300 7.00 -1.97 24.58
C LEU A 300 5.80 -1.34 25.28
N ALA A 301 6.02 -0.51 26.30
CA ALA A 301 4.95 0.19 27.00
C ALA A 301 4.20 1.14 26.04
N ALA A 302 4.93 1.89 25.23
CA ALA A 302 4.37 2.77 24.21
C ALA A 302 3.57 2.00 23.15
N ALA A 303 4.14 0.92 22.61
CA ALA A 303 3.49 0.03 21.63
C ALA A 303 2.20 -0.58 22.18
N SER A 304 2.22 -1.04 23.43
CA SER A 304 1.06 -1.62 24.09
C SER A 304 -0.04 -0.59 24.34
N ALA A 305 0.31 0.58 24.87
CA ALA A 305 -0.65 1.65 25.16
C ALA A 305 -1.21 2.32 23.88
N GLY A 306 -0.42 2.36 22.80
CA GLY A 306 -0.80 2.95 21.53
C GLY A 306 -1.46 1.98 20.55
N ASN A 307 -1.58 0.69 20.91
CA ASN A 307 -2.00 -0.40 20.03
C ASN A 307 -1.28 -0.36 18.67
N PHE A 308 0.05 -0.41 18.70
CA PHE A 308 0.88 -0.56 17.50
C PHE A 308 1.96 -1.62 17.66
N HIS A 309 2.64 -1.92 16.56
CA HIS A 309 3.77 -2.83 16.51
C HIS A 309 5.03 -2.09 16.09
N LEU A 310 6.13 -2.37 16.79
CA LEU A 310 7.44 -1.78 16.56
C LEU A 310 8.45 -2.84 16.12
N THR A 311 9.06 -2.68 14.95
CA THR A 311 10.18 -3.50 14.50
C THR A 311 11.48 -2.72 14.69
N VAL A 312 12.51 -3.33 15.25
CA VAL A 312 13.86 -2.75 15.27
C VAL A 312 14.68 -3.34 14.12
N ALA A 313 15.11 -2.51 13.17
CA ALA A 313 16.05 -2.94 12.14
C ALA A 313 17.47 -2.84 12.71
N THR A 314 18.00 -3.98 13.19
CA THR A 314 19.30 -4.08 13.87
C THR A 314 20.40 -4.51 12.92
N VAL A 315 21.61 -3.99 13.13
CA VAL A 315 22.79 -4.36 12.32
C VAL A 315 23.28 -5.77 12.72
N PRO A 316 23.35 -6.76 11.80
CA PRO A 316 23.72 -8.13 12.14
C PRO A 316 25.09 -8.31 12.83
N ARG A 317 26.07 -7.46 12.51
CA ARG A 317 27.39 -7.43 13.18
C ARG A 317 27.31 -7.31 14.69
N GLU A 318 26.27 -6.62 15.15
CA GLU A 318 26.10 -6.20 16.54
C GLU A 318 25.29 -7.20 17.36
N LEU A 319 24.71 -8.24 16.73
CA LEU A 319 23.92 -9.27 17.39
C LEU A 319 24.70 -10.02 18.49
N ARG A 320 26.04 -10.08 18.39
CA ARG A 320 26.90 -10.65 19.45
C ARG A 320 26.88 -9.88 20.76
N LEU A 321 26.40 -8.64 20.75
CA LEU A 321 26.32 -7.73 21.90
C LEU A 321 24.89 -7.56 22.42
N ALA A 322 23.94 -8.37 21.94
CA ALA A 322 22.55 -8.32 22.38
C ALA A 322 22.39 -8.71 23.86
N ASP A 323 21.56 -7.97 24.60
CA ASP A 323 21.25 -8.26 25.99
C ASP A 323 20.23 -9.40 26.07
N ARG A 324 20.48 -10.38 26.96
CA ARG A 324 19.54 -11.49 27.19
C ARG A 324 18.15 -11.00 27.59
N SER A 325 18.07 -9.94 28.39
CA SER A 325 16.80 -9.36 28.81
C SER A 325 16.03 -8.72 27.65
N THR A 326 16.73 -8.05 26.73
CA THR A 326 16.11 -7.49 25.52
C THR A 326 15.61 -8.59 24.59
N VAL A 327 16.39 -9.65 24.38
CA VAL A 327 15.95 -10.79 23.55
C VAL A 327 14.76 -11.51 24.18
N ALA A 328 14.76 -11.71 25.51
CA ALA A 328 13.62 -12.27 26.22
C ALA A 328 12.38 -11.37 26.13
N LEU A 329 12.55 -10.04 26.16
CA LEU A 329 11.44 -9.09 25.96
C LEU A 329 10.82 -9.25 24.57
N LEU A 330 11.63 -9.31 23.51
CA LEU A 330 11.16 -9.56 22.14
C LEU A 330 10.41 -10.90 22.04
N ALA A 331 11.01 -11.97 22.58
CA ALA A 331 10.42 -13.32 22.55
C ALA A 331 9.08 -13.42 23.31
N ASN A 332 8.91 -12.66 24.39
CA ASN A 332 7.66 -12.70 25.16
C ASN A 332 6.59 -11.73 24.65
N ASN A 333 6.91 -10.84 23.69
CA ASN A 333 6.03 -9.75 23.27
C ASN A 333 5.91 -9.60 21.74
N HIS A 334 5.97 -10.71 21.02
CA HIS A 334 5.92 -10.73 19.54
C HIS A 334 4.69 -10.05 18.92
N GLY A 335 3.60 -9.83 19.66
CA GLY A 335 2.45 -9.06 19.16
C GLY A 335 2.66 -7.54 19.13
N ARG A 336 3.75 -7.05 19.74
CA ARG A 336 4.01 -5.60 19.92
C ARG A 336 5.41 -5.17 19.50
N ILE A 337 6.37 -6.07 19.56
CA ILE A 337 7.76 -5.73 19.23
C ILE A 337 8.50 -6.90 18.59
N SER A 338 9.23 -6.61 17.51
CA SER A 338 10.08 -7.57 16.79
C SER A 338 11.40 -6.91 16.37
N ALA A 339 12.27 -7.68 15.72
CA ALA A 339 13.51 -7.17 15.15
C ALA A 339 13.76 -7.79 13.77
N CYS A 340 14.34 -7.03 12.85
CA CYS A 340 14.69 -7.46 11.50
C CYS A 340 16.13 -7.08 11.16
N TYR A 341 16.58 -7.44 9.95
CA TYR A 341 17.94 -7.19 9.50
C TYR A 341 18.09 -5.76 8.98
N HIS A 342 19.15 -5.07 9.40
CA HIS A 342 19.58 -3.79 8.84
C HIS A 342 20.95 -3.90 8.17
N GLY A 343 20.97 -4.46 6.95
CA GLY A 343 22.20 -4.71 6.21
C GLY A 343 23.05 -5.83 6.80
N ASN A 344 24.36 -5.63 6.93
CA ASN A 344 25.28 -6.57 7.58
C ASN A 344 26.17 -5.88 8.62
N ASP A 345 26.99 -4.93 8.18
CA ASP A 345 27.93 -4.17 9.01
C ASP A 345 27.56 -2.69 9.13
N HIS A 346 26.63 -2.23 8.27
CA HIS A 346 26.33 -0.81 8.10
C HIS A 346 27.61 -0.01 7.74
N ASP A 347 28.53 -0.61 6.97
CA ASP A 347 29.86 -0.05 6.63
C ASP A 347 29.82 0.93 5.45
N GLY A 348 28.96 1.93 5.51
CA GLY A 348 29.02 3.05 4.56
C GLY A 348 28.70 2.72 3.13
N TYR A 349 27.40 2.75 2.84
CA TYR A 349 26.86 2.37 1.54
C TYR A 349 27.36 0.97 1.16
N GLU A 350 27.30 0.04 2.12
CA GLU A 350 27.72 -1.36 1.96
C GLU A 350 26.97 -2.04 0.79
N PHE A 351 25.76 -1.54 0.51
CA PHE A 351 24.95 -1.83 -0.66
C PHE A 351 24.83 -0.57 -1.52
N PHE A 352 25.65 -0.49 -2.57
CA PHE A 352 25.64 0.65 -3.48
C PHE A 352 26.04 0.24 -4.89
N ALA A 353 25.89 1.14 -5.87
CA ALA A 353 26.20 0.87 -7.25
C ALA A 353 27.63 0.29 -7.40
N SER A 354 27.74 -0.75 -8.24
CA SER A 354 29.01 -1.47 -8.45
C SER A 354 29.94 -0.78 -9.43
N ASP A 355 29.46 0.25 -10.14
CA ASP A 355 30.20 1.04 -11.10
C ASP A 355 30.85 2.27 -10.45
N ASN A 356 32.00 2.67 -11.00
CA ASN A 356 32.82 3.77 -10.49
C ASN A 356 32.39 5.13 -11.10
N GLY A 357 31.07 5.37 -11.21
CA GLY A 357 30.57 6.67 -11.61
C GLY A 357 30.99 7.77 -10.63
N HIS A 358 30.91 9.04 -11.05
CA HIS A 358 31.05 10.19 -10.16
C HIS A 358 29.86 10.26 -9.20
N SER A 359 29.87 9.43 -8.15
CA SER A 359 28.92 9.45 -7.04
C SER A 359 29.62 9.90 -5.77
N ARG A 360 28.89 10.58 -4.88
CA ARG A 360 29.40 10.92 -3.54
C ARG A 360 29.58 9.68 -2.64
N PHE A 361 28.98 8.55 -3.02
CA PHE A 361 29.01 7.30 -2.27
C PHE A 361 30.05 6.32 -2.84
N ARG A 362 30.65 5.52 -1.95
CA ARG A 362 31.70 4.56 -2.35
C ARG A 362 31.06 3.41 -3.13
N SER A 363 31.53 3.14 -4.35
CA SER A 363 31.14 1.95 -5.10
C SER A 363 31.57 0.67 -4.36
N ARG A 364 30.75 -0.37 -4.45
CA ARG A 364 31.02 -1.67 -3.83
C ARG A 364 30.94 -2.79 -4.88
N PRO A 365 31.99 -3.62 -5.05
CA PRO A 365 31.94 -4.74 -5.98
C PRO A 365 30.77 -5.67 -5.66
N LEU A 366 30.05 -6.15 -6.68
CA LEU A 366 28.85 -6.97 -6.52
C LEU A 366 29.08 -8.18 -5.62
N GLU A 367 30.18 -8.91 -5.80
CA GLU A 367 30.49 -10.08 -4.97
C GLU A 367 30.72 -9.74 -3.50
N ARG A 368 31.24 -8.54 -3.17
CA ARG A 368 31.34 -8.09 -1.78
C ARG A 368 29.95 -7.84 -1.19
N GLN A 369 29.03 -7.28 -1.97
CA GLN A 369 27.66 -7.04 -1.52
C GLN A 369 26.90 -8.36 -1.32
N ARG A 370 27.04 -9.31 -2.26
CA ARG A 370 26.49 -10.67 -2.11
C ARG A 370 27.07 -11.37 -0.88
N GLY A 371 28.38 -11.26 -0.67
CA GLY A 371 29.06 -11.73 0.53
C GLY A 371 28.48 -11.14 1.82
N ALA A 372 28.18 -9.84 1.83
CA ALA A 372 27.56 -9.19 2.97
C ALA A 372 26.15 -9.73 3.28
N ILE A 373 25.34 -10.05 2.27
CA ILE A 373 24.02 -10.69 2.47
C ILE A 373 24.17 -12.09 3.09
N ARG A 374 25.07 -12.91 2.55
CA ARG A 374 25.34 -14.26 3.09
C ARG A 374 25.85 -14.20 4.53
N GLU A 375 26.73 -13.25 4.82
CA GLU A 375 27.24 -13.04 6.18
C GLU A 375 26.15 -12.56 7.14
N ALA A 376 25.29 -11.64 6.72
CA ALA A 376 24.13 -11.20 7.51
C ALA A 376 23.23 -12.37 7.88
N ALA A 377 22.90 -13.23 6.90
CA ALA A 377 22.11 -14.43 7.09
C ALA A 377 22.79 -15.42 8.07
N ALA A 378 24.10 -15.63 7.92
CA ALA A 378 24.88 -16.49 8.82
C ALA A 378 24.88 -15.97 10.27
N ARG A 379 25.04 -14.65 10.46
CA ARG A 379 24.98 -14.01 11.79
C ARG A 379 23.60 -14.11 12.41
N GLY A 380 22.53 -13.96 11.60
CA GLY A 380 21.15 -14.18 12.03
C GLY A 380 20.90 -15.62 12.50
N ARG A 381 21.38 -16.62 11.75
CA ARG A 381 21.33 -18.04 12.14
C ARG A 381 22.04 -18.30 13.46
N GLU A 382 23.26 -17.78 13.61
CA GLU A 382 24.03 -17.95 14.85
C GLU A 382 23.35 -17.27 16.04
N PHE A 383 22.79 -16.08 15.84
CA PHE A 383 22.00 -15.39 16.86
C PHE A 383 20.79 -16.22 17.30
N ALA A 384 20.03 -16.78 16.35
CA ALA A 384 18.89 -17.64 16.65
C ALA A 384 19.31 -18.90 17.41
N ARG A 385 20.37 -19.59 16.96
CA ARG A 385 20.91 -20.77 17.62
C ARG A 385 21.35 -20.48 19.06
N ARG A 386 21.97 -19.33 19.31
CA ARG A 386 22.49 -18.94 20.64
C ARG A 386 21.41 -18.46 21.59
N THR A 387 20.34 -17.85 21.08
CA THR A 387 19.35 -17.14 21.91
C THR A 387 17.96 -17.78 21.92
N GLY A 388 17.67 -18.68 20.98
CA GLY A 388 16.33 -19.21 20.74
C GLY A 388 15.37 -18.22 20.06
N HIS A 389 15.85 -17.04 19.64
CA HIS A 389 15.03 -16.01 19.01
C HIS A 389 15.52 -15.70 17.59
N ALA A 390 14.64 -15.81 16.60
CA ALA A 390 14.94 -15.44 15.22
C ALA A 390 14.49 -14.00 14.92
N LEU A 391 15.19 -13.37 13.97
CA LEU A 391 14.79 -12.07 13.42
C LEU A 391 13.76 -12.27 12.30
N ASP A 392 12.89 -11.28 12.12
CA ASP A 392 12.02 -11.18 10.94
C ASP A 392 12.88 -11.25 9.68
N ARG A 393 12.52 -12.15 8.75
CA ARG A 393 13.24 -12.44 7.49
C ARG A 393 13.04 -11.35 6.43
N VAL A 394 13.10 -10.09 6.84
CA VAL A 394 12.98 -8.91 5.99
C VAL A 394 14.28 -8.13 6.07
N MET A 395 14.86 -7.84 4.91
CA MET A 395 16.05 -6.98 4.79
C MET A 395 15.62 -5.52 4.72
N VAL A 396 16.10 -4.71 5.65
CA VAL A 396 16.05 -3.25 5.55
C VAL A 396 17.44 -2.77 5.15
N PHE A 397 17.57 -2.25 3.94
CA PHE A 397 18.87 -1.75 3.49
C PHE A 397 19.26 -0.47 4.25
N PRO A 398 20.50 -0.36 4.75
CA PRO A 398 21.10 0.89 5.20
C PRO A 398 20.90 2.01 4.19
N HIS A 399 20.63 3.22 4.67
CA HIS A 399 20.29 4.38 3.84
C HIS A 399 19.04 4.19 2.94
N GLY A 400 18.24 3.15 3.17
CA GLY A 400 16.92 2.94 2.59
C GLY A 400 16.87 2.40 1.16
N LEU A 401 18.01 2.01 0.58
CA LEU A 401 18.12 1.50 -0.80
C LEU A 401 19.16 0.39 -0.94
N GLY A 402 18.79 -0.71 -1.59
CA GLY A 402 19.71 -1.75 -2.08
C GLY A 402 19.69 -1.82 -3.61
N PRO A 403 20.77 -2.26 -4.27
CA PRO A 403 20.80 -2.40 -5.73
C PRO A 403 20.00 -3.60 -6.24
N ALA A 404 19.43 -3.49 -7.44
CA ALA A 404 18.65 -4.59 -8.03
C ALA A 404 19.47 -5.88 -8.18
N SER A 405 20.78 -5.77 -8.42
CA SER A 405 21.70 -6.88 -8.66
C SER A 405 21.91 -7.82 -7.46
N VAL A 406 21.55 -7.39 -6.25
CA VAL A 406 21.69 -8.22 -5.03
C VAL A 406 20.37 -8.83 -4.55
N ILE A 407 19.25 -8.45 -5.16
CA ILE A 407 17.91 -8.89 -4.71
C ILE A 407 17.72 -10.41 -4.82
N GLY A 408 18.23 -11.03 -5.90
CA GLY A 408 18.18 -12.49 -6.03
C GLY A 408 18.95 -13.23 -4.92
N GLU A 409 20.03 -12.62 -4.41
CA GLU A 409 20.81 -13.19 -3.29
C GLU A 409 20.02 -13.20 -1.98
N LEU A 410 19.15 -12.20 -1.75
CA LEU A 410 18.25 -12.20 -0.60
C LEU A 410 17.34 -13.44 -0.62
N GLY A 411 16.74 -13.74 -1.78
CA GLY A 411 15.92 -14.93 -1.97
C GLY A 411 16.70 -16.23 -1.75
N ALA A 412 17.93 -16.32 -2.27
CA ALA A 412 18.80 -17.48 -2.08
C ALA A 412 19.20 -17.70 -0.61
N CYS A 413 19.34 -16.62 0.17
CA CYS A 413 19.66 -16.67 1.59
C CYS A 413 18.44 -16.86 2.49
N GLY A 414 17.23 -17.03 1.96
CA GLY A 414 16.02 -17.31 2.74
C GLY A 414 15.26 -16.10 3.28
N PHE A 415 15.56 -14.88 2.80
CA PHE A 415 14.74 -13.70 3.10
C PHE A 415 13.39 -13.77 2.38
N LEU A 416 12.36 -13.16 2.97
CA LEU A 416 11.01 -13.11 2.42
C LEU A 416 10.70 -11.82 1.66
N ALA A 417 11.30 -10.70 2.07
CA ALA A 417 11.11 -9.40 1.45
C ALA A 417 12.28 -8.45 1.73
N THR A 418 12.29 -7.32 1.03
CA THR A 418 13.07 -6.12 1.37
C THR A 418 12.16 -4.93 1.56
N SER A 419 12.58 -3.92 2.33
CA SER A 419 11.78 -2.72 2.60
C SER A 419 12.55 -1.43 2.35
N ASN A 420 12.09 -0.64 1.37
CA ASN A 420 12.77 0.57 0.89
C ASN A 420 11.95 1.83 1.15
N TRP A 421 12.60 2.98 1.29
CA TRP A 421 11.92 4.28 1.50
C TRP A 421 12.13 5.28 0.36
N LEU A 422 13.39 5.64 0.05
CA LEU A 422 13.76 6.82 -0.77
C LEU A 422 13.19 6.77 -2.20
N ASP A 423 13.90 6.11 -3.12
CA ASP A 423 13.48 5.96 -4.52
C ASP A 423 12.37 4.91 -4.65
N ARG A 424 12.04 4.23 -3.55
CA ARG A 424 11.13 3.07 -3.41
C ARG A 424 11.57 1.87 -4.24
N TYR A 425 12.12 2.06 -5.44
CA TYR A 425 12.74 1.03 -6.26
C TYR A 425 14.21 0.79 -5.87
N PRO A 426 14.78 -0.35 -6.29
CA PRO A 426 16.18 -0.65 -6.06
C PRO A 426 17.10 0.33 -6.79
N LEU A 427 18.27 0.55 -6.20
CA LEU A 427 19.28 1.43 -6.75
C LEU A 427 19.73 0.96 -8.15
N GLY A 428 19.76 1.89 -9.10
CA GLY A 428 20.17 1.65 -10.48
C GLY A 428 19.18 0.84 -11.33
N ALA A 429 18.00 0.52 -10.78
CA ALA A 429 16.96 -0.16 -11.53
C ALA A 429 16.23 0.81 -12.47
N SER A 430 15.99 0.37 -13.71
CA SER A 430 14.99 1.01 -14.55
C SER A 430 13.61 0.91 -13.91
N ARG A 431 12.75 1.88 -14.25
CA ARG A 431 11.32 1.79 -13.91
C ARG A 431 10.75 0.51 -14.55
N PRO A 432 10.06 -0.35 -13.80
CA PRO A 432 9.53 -1.58 -14.36
C PRO A 432 8.34 -1.31 -15.29
N ASP A 433 8.21 -2.16 -16.31
CA ASP A 433 7.07 -2.23 -17.22
C ASP A 433 5.90 -3.00 -16.57
N ASP A 434 5.41 -2.45 -15.45
CA ASP A 434 4.27 -2.94 -14.68
C ASP A 434 3.49 -1.72 -14.24
N GLU A 435 2.31 -1.49 -14.81
CA GLU A 435 1.47 -0.31 -14.56
C GLU A 435 1.07 -0.15 -13.09
N ASP A 436 0.92 -1.27 -12.36
CA ASP A 436 0.55 -1.28 -10.95
C ASP A 436 1.74 -1.31 -9.99
N ALA A 437 3.00 -1.23 -10.46
CA ALA A 437 4.13 -1.17 -9.54
C ALA A 437 3.99 0.05 -8.61
N GLY A 438 3.94 -0.17 -7.30
CA GLY A 438 3.64 0.81 -6.27
C GLY A 438 2.18 0.89 -5.82
N MET A 439 1.31 0.11 -6.45
CA MET A 439 -0.13 0.04 -6.15
C MET A 439 -0.51 -1.21 -5.35
N ARG A 440 0.38 -2.21 -5.27
CA ARG A 440 0.14 -3.51 -4.60
C ARG A 440 0.88 -3.57 -3.26
N PRO A 441 0.55 -4.51 -2.35
CA PRO A 441 1.21 -4.63 -1.05
C PRO A 441 2.74 -4.74 -1.12
N ALA A 442 3.24 -5.41 -2.16
CA ALA A 442 4.66 -5.42 -2.52
C ALA A 442 4.86 -5.44 -4.04
N ASP A 443 5.96 -4.86 -4.49
CA ASP A 443 6.42 -4.90 -5.88
C ASP A 443 7.28 -6.15 -6.14
N LEU A 444 7.18 -6.69 -7.35
CA LEU A 444 7.80 -7.98 -7.73
C LEU A 444 8.72 -7.90 -8.95
N ALA A 445 8.94 -6.68 -9.46
CA ALA A 445 9.60 -6.50 -10.75
C ALA A 445 11.08 -6.91 -10.78
N TRP A 446 11.69 -7.19 -9.63
CA TRP A 446 13.11 -7.56 -9.52
C TRP A 446 13.25 -9.00 -9.03
N ASP A 447 13.41 -9.93 -9.98
CA ASP A 447 13.56 -11.39 -9.72
C ASP A 447 12.38 -12.01 -8.94
N GLY A 448 11.19 -11.43 -9.10
CA GLY A 448 10.01 -11.86 -8.34
C GLY A 448 10.16 -11.66 -6.84
N PHE A 449 11.16 -10.92 -6.36
CA PHE A 449 11.40 -10.78 -4.93
C PHE A 449 10.58 -9.61 -4.35
N PRO A 450 9.83 -9.82 -3.25
CA PRO A 450 8.97 -8.79 -2.69
C PRO A 450 9.72 -7.55 -2.20
N LEU A 451 9.31 -6.39 -2.69
CA LEU A 451 9.75 -5.09 -2.22
C LEU A 451 8.59 -4.32 -1.59
N LEU A 452 8.74 -3.97 -0.31
CA LEU A 452 7.80 -3.18 0.47
C LEU A 452 8.19 -1.70 0.50
N TRP A 453 7.20 -0.81 0.46
CA TRP A 453 7.42 0.64 0.49
C TRP A 453 7.24 1.20 1.90
N ARG A 454 8.25 1.91 2.41
CA ARG A 454 8.20 2.66 3.67
C ARG A 454 8.06 4.15 3.42
N ARG A 455 7.70 4.88 4.47
CA ARG A 455 7.52 6.33 4.53
C ARG A 455 8.20 6.90 5.77
N ASN A 456 8.62 8.15 5.71
CA ASN A 456 9.14 8.83 6.90
C ASN A 456 7.98 9.16 7.85
N LEU A 457 8.28 9.41 9.14
CA LEU A 457 7.25 9.73 10.15
C LEU A 457 6.44 11.01 9.85
N ALA A 458 6.92 11.88 8.96
CA ALA A 458 6.25 13.14 8.62
C ALA A 458 5.27 13.01 7.43
N ASP A 459 5.30 11.89 6.71
CA ASP A 459 4.47 11.65 5.54
C ASP A 459 3.03 11.31 5.96
N GLU A 460 2.10 12.17 5.56
CA GLU A 460 0.67 12.07 5.93
C GLU A 460 -0.17 11.31 4.89
N THR A 461 0.42 10.85 3.79
CA THR A 461 -0.29 10.27 2.63
C THR A 461 -0.75 8.82 2.83
N PHE A 462 -0.62 8.27 4.04
CA PHE A 462 -0.94 6.87 4.33
C PHE A 462 -2.39 6.44 4.07
N PRO A 463 -3.41 7.33 4.06
CA PRO A 463 -4.76 6.92 3.66
C PRO A 463 -4.81 6.34 2.25
N PHE A 464 -3.93 6.77 1.34
CA PHE A 464 -3.84 6.21 -0.01
C PHE A 464 -3.37 4.75 0.02
N ASP A 465 -2.42 4.41 0.89
CA ASP A 465 -1.96 3.03 1.05
C ASP A 465 -3.09 2.14 1.56
N LEU A 466 -3.83 2.60 2.59
CA LEU A 466 -4.98 1.85 3.09
C LEU A 466 -6.05 1.65 2.01
N MET A 467 -6.33 2.69 1.21
CA MET A 467 -7.31 2.64 0.13
C MET A 467 -6.90 1.65 -0.98
N LEU A 468 -5.60 1.54 -1.27
CA LEU A 468 -5.02 0.58 -2.22
C LEU A 468 -4.78 -0.82 -1.62
N GLY A 469 -5.03 -1.02 -0.32
CA GLY A 469 -4.71 -2.26 0.37
C GLY A 469 -3.21 -2.49 0.61
N ARG A 470 -2.39 -1.44 0.51
CA ARG A 470 -0.96 -1.47 0.86
C ARG A 470 -0.75 -1.37 2.36
N PRO A 471 0.29 -2.02 2.92
CA PRO A 471 0.61 -1.86 4.34
C PRO A 471 1.14 -0.45 4.62
N VAL A 472 0.74 0.13 5.74
CA VAL A 472 1.25 1.42 6.22
C VAL A 472 2.56 1.19 6.97
N LEU A 473 3.68 1.40 6.30
CA LEU A 473 5.02 1.12 6.84
C LEU A 473 5.81 2.40 7.11
N TYR A 474 5.92 2.81 8.36
CA TYR A 474 6.71 3.96 8.74
C TYR A 474 8.10 3.56 9.19
N PHE A 475 9.09 4.42 8.97
CA PHE A 475 10.40 4.29 9.60
C PHE A 475 10.87 5.59 10.23
N GLY A 476 11.76 5.46 11.22
CA GLY A 476 12.52 6.56 11.81
C GLY A 476 13.77 6.03 12.50
N HIS A 477 14.58 6.94 13.03
CA HIS A 477 15.71 6.61 13.90
C HIS A 477 15.37 6.99 15.34
N ARG A 478 16.22 6.60 16.29
CA ARG A 478 16.07 6.95 17.71
C ARG A 478 15.81 8.45 17.94
N SER A 479 16.51 9.33 17.22
CA SER A 479 16.33 10.78 17.32
C SER A 479 14.98 11.28 16.83
N ASN A 480 14.31 10.55 15.92
CA ASN A 480 13.02 10.93 15.37
C ASN A 480 11.84 10.52 16.28
N VAL A 481 12.01 9.47 17.08
CA VAL A 481 10.93 8.91 17.92
C VAL A 481 10.93 9.47 19.34
N GLY A 482 12.04 10.07 19.80
CA GLY A 482 12.17 10.56 21.17
C GLY A 482 12.24 9.44 22.21
N ASP A 483 12.53 9.81 23.47
CA ASP A 483 12.65 8.82 24.55
C ASP A 483 11.27 8.31 25.05
N ASP A 484 10.19 9.06 24.80
CA ASP A 484 8.82 8.72 25.20
C ASP A 484 7.98 8.05 24.11
N PHE A 485 8.52 7.94 22.89
CA PHE A 485 7.86 7.40 21.71
C PHE A 485 6.55 8.11 21.31
N GLU A 486 6.30 9.34 21.79
CA GLU A 486 5.04 10.04 21.52
C GLU A 486 4.80 10.33 20.03
N PRO A 487 5.79 10.73 19.20
CA PRO A 487 5.59 10.90 17.76
C PRO A 487 4.99 9.67 17.09
N VAL A 488 5.44 8.48 17.49
CA VAL A 488 4.94 7.20 16.97
C VAL A 488 3.55 6.88 17.51
N ARG A 489 3.29 7.14 18.80
CA ARG A 489 1.96 6.98 19.40
C ARG A 489 0.90 7.88 18.75
N ALA A 490 1.24 9.15 18.50
CA ALA A 490 0.35 10.10 17.84
C ALA A 490 0.01 9.65 16.42
N LEU A 491 1.00 9.14 15.70
CA LEU A 491 0.80 8.60 14.35
C LEU A 491 -0.02 7.31 14.35
N ALA A 492 0.23 6.40 15.30
CA ALA A 492 -0.59 5.19 15.48
C ALA A 492 -2.06 5.54 15.70
N ARG A 493 -2.36 6.53 16.55
CA ARG A 493 -3.72 7.03 16.77
C ARG A 493 -4.38 7.51 15.48
N ARG A 494 -3.66 8.26 14.64
CA ARG A 494 -4.18 8.71 13.33
C ARG A 494 -4.47 7.53 12.40
N VAL A 495 -3.55 6.58 12.28
CA VAL A 495 -3.72 5.40 11.42
C VAL A 495 -4.93 4.56 11.87
N ASN A 496 -5.06 4.33 13.18
CA ASN A 496 -6.20 3.64 13.79
C ASN A 496 -7.54 4.37 13.58
N GLN A 497 -7.52 5.70 13.51
CA GLN A 497 -8.73 6.50 13.28
C GLN A 497 -9.20 6.48 11.82
N VAL A 498 -8.27 6.38 10.87
CA VAL A 498 -8.54 6.40 9.42
C VAL A 498 -8.98 5.04 8.88
N ALA A 499 -8.36 3.96 9.34
CA ALA A 499 -8.63 2.62 8.79
C ALA A 499 -10.03 2.12 9.15
N ILE A 500 -10.84 1.83 8.12
CA ILE A 500 -12.25 1.54 8.32
C ILE A 500 -12.52 0.21 8.99
N SER A 501 -11.74 -0.81 8.63
CA SER A 501 -11.87 -2.19 9.09
C SER A 501 -11.01 -2.51 10.31
N GLY A 502 -10.47 -1.48 10.98
CA GLY A 502 -9.40 -1.63 11.96
C GLY A 502 -8.05 -1.88 11.30
N VAL A 503 -6.97 -1.85 12.09
CA VAL A 503 -5.59 -2.07 11.61
C VAL A 503 -4.94 -3.20 12.38
N SER A 504 -4.43 -4.17 11.63
CA SER A 504 -3.55 -5.19 12.17
C SER A 504 -2.13 -4.67 12.25
N TRP A 505 -1.69 -4.32 13.45
CA TRP A 505 -0.31 -3.92 13.70
C TRP A 505 0.57 -5.14 13.88
N LEU A 506 1.46 -5.38 12.91
CA LEU A 506 2.20 -6.63 12.77
C LEU A 506 3.70 -6.34 12.56
N GLY A 507 4.56 -7.33 12.85
CA GLY A 507 5.98 -7.30 12.47
C GLY A 507 6.16 -7.37 10.95
N LEU A 508 7.34 -7.02 10.44
CA LEU A 508 7.54 -6.92 8.98
C LEU A 508 7.41 -8.27 8.26
N GLU A 509 7.80 -9.37 8.92
CA GLU A 509 7.61 -10.70 8.36
C GLU A 509 6.13 -11.08 8.28
N GLU A 510 5.35 -10.79 9.33
CA GLU A 510 3.91 -11.05 9.33
C GLU A 510 3.18 -10.18 8.30
N ILE A 511 3.57 -8.90 8.15
CA ILE A 511 3.04 -8.07 7.05
C ILE A 511 3.36 -8.69 5.69
N THR A 512 4.57 -9.20 5.50
CA THR A 512 4.96 -9.85 4.24
C THR A 512 4.06 -11.06 3.97
N ARG A 513 3.84 -11.92 4.96
CA ARG A 513 3.01 -13.13 4.84
C ARG A 513 1.53 -12.85 4.56
N HIS A 514 1.05 -11.69 4.96
CA HIS A 514 -0.33 -11.24 4.73
C HIS A 514 -0.43 -10.22 3.60
N GLY A 515 0.70 -9.89 2.96
CA GLY A 515 0.81 -9.00 1.81
C GLY A 515 0.44 -9.72 0.53
N TYR A 516 -0.85 -10.01 0.37
CA TYR A 516 -1.47 -10.45 -0.88
C TYR A 516 -2.78 -9.70 -1.08
N VAL A 517 -3.29 -9.67 -2.30
CA VAL A 517 -4.66 -9.20 -2.57
C VAL A 517 -5.50 -10.36 -3.06
N GLN A 518 -6.80 -10.31 -2.78
CA GLN A 518 -7.76 -11.32 -3.17
C GLN A 518 -9.00 -10.67 -3.75
N ARG A 519 -9.75 -11.43 -4.54
CA ARG A 519 -11.09 -11.06 -4.96
C ARG A 519 -11.97 -12.29 -5.05
N ARG A 520 -13.25 -12.14 -4.75
CA ARG A 520 -14.27 -13.16 -4.90
C ARG A 520 -14.80 -13.14 -6.33
N ARG A 521 -14.82 -14.30 -6.98
CA ARG A 521 -15.48 -14.41 -8.29
C ARG A 521 -17.00 -14.31 -8.11
N PRO A 522 -17.71 -13.48 -8.90
CA PRO A 522 -19.16 -13.40 -8.84
C PRO A 522 -19.83 -14.76 -9.09
N ASN A 523 -20.92 -15.02 -8.38
CA ASN A 523 -21.80 -16.20 -8.53
C ASN A 523 -21.17 -17.58 -8.25
N VAL A 524 -19.90 -17.65 -7.83
CA VAL A 524 -19.24 -18.88 -7.40
C VAL A 524 -18.54 -18.68 -6.06
N GLU A 525 -18.41 -19.74 -5.26
CA GLU A 525 -17.65 -19.71 -4.00
C GLU A 525 -16.15 -19.94 -4.26
N ALA A 526 -15.57 -19.09 -5.11
CA ALA A 526 -14.17 -19.15 -5.48
C ALA A 526 -13.53 -17.77 -5.37
N TRP A 527 -12.24 -17.77 -5.02
CA TRP A 527 -11.43 -16.58 -4.80
C TRP A 527 -10.20 -16.64 -5.69
N ASP A 528 -9.91 -15.53 -6.37
CA ASP A 528 -8.60 -15.32 -6.98
C ASP A 528 -7.70 -14.63 -5.94
N VAL A 529 -6.43 -15.03 -5.88
CA VAL A 529 -5.42 -14.43 -5.01
C VAL A 529 -4.24 -14.01 -5.86
N LEU A 530 -3.81 -12.77 -5.72
CA LEU A 530 -2.54 -12.29 -6.24
C LEU A 530 -1.52 -12.28 -5.11
N MET A 531 -0.62 -13.26 -5.14
CA MET A 531 0.43 -13.43 -4.15
C MET A 531 1.57 -12.44 -4.41
N THR A 532 1.75 -11.47 -3.51
CA THR A 532 2.85 -10.48 -3.59
C THR A 532 4.01 -10.76 -2.64
N ALA A 533 4.04 -11.94 -2.02
CA ALA A 533 5.13 -12.39 -1.15
C ALA A 533 5.73 -13.72 -1.62
N ASN A 534 6.88 -14.12 -1.09
CA ASN A 534 7.42 -15.49 -1.29
C ASN A 534 6.80 -16.52 -0.33
N LEU A 535 6.03 -16.06 0.65
CA LEU A 535 5.28 -16.87 1.59
C LEU A 535 3.98 -16.14 1.89
N ALA A 536 2.83 -16.81 1.78
CA ALA A 536 1.52 -16.23 2.01
C ALA A 536 0.68 -17.10 2.96
N CYS A 537 0.07 -16.49 3.97
CA CYS A 537 -0.89 -17.11 4.88
C CYS A 537 -2.31 -16.82 4.37
N LEU A 538 -2.90 -17.77 3.63
CA LEU A 538 -4.23 -17.64 3.04
C LEU A 538 -5.31 -18.05 4.04
N HIS A 539 -6.06 -17.08 4.55
CA HIS A 539 -7.06 -17.29 5.59
C HIS A 539 -8.44 -17.56 5.02
N ASN A 540 -9.13 -18.57 5.55
CA ASN A 540 -10.55 -18.77 5.32
C ASN A 540 -11.39 -18.37 6.56
N PRO A 541 -11.85 -17.10 6.66
CA PRO A 541 -12.75 -16.67 7.73
C PRO A 541 -14.21 -17.10 7.52
N SER A 542 -14.54 -17.79 6.42
CA SER A 542 -15.90 -18.27 6.15
C SER A 542 -16.26 -19.48 7.01
N THR A 543 -17.56 -19.71 7.19
CA THR A 543 -18.10 -20.96 7.74
C THR A 543 -18.16 -22.10 6.71
N ALA A 544 -17.84 -21.80 5.45
CA ALA A 544 -17.81 -22.75 4.33
C ALA A 544 -16.40 -22.87 3.75
N ILE A 545 -16.14 -23.96 3.03
CA ILE A 545 -14.86 -24.19 2.35
C ILE A 545 -14.68 -23.11 1.27
N ARG A 546 -13.48 -22.53 1.22
CA ARG A 546 -13.12 -21.61 0.13
C ARG A 546 -12.15 -22.28 -0.82
N ARG A 547 -12.45 -22.19 -2.12
CA ARG A 547 -11.53 -22.52 -3.19
C ARG A 547 -10.74 -21.27 -3.59
N TYR A 548 -9.42 -21.36 -3.50
CA TYR A 548 -8.52 -20.30 -3.92
C TYR A 548 -7.79 -20.69 -5.21
N ARG A 549 -7.72 -19.77 -6.16
CA ARG A 549 -6.77 -19.79 -7.27
C ARG A 549 -5.71 -18.75 -7.00
N VAL A 550 -4.53 -19.20 -6.60
CA VAL A 550 -3.39 -18.37 -6.27
C VAL A 550 -2.57 -18.13 -7.53
N HIS A 551 -2.37 -16.86 -7.86
CA HIS A 551 -1.52 -16.41 -8.95
C HIS A 551 -0.27 -15.70 -8.38
N ARG A 552 0.90 -16.10 -8.85
CA ARG A 552 2.20 -15.50 -8.53
C ARG A 552 2.86 -15.00 -9.81
N PRO A 553 2.75 -13.69 -10.13
CA PRO A 553 3.47 -13.15 -11.27
C PRO A 553 4.96 -13.12 -10.96
N TYR A 554 5.78 -13.15 -12.02
CA TYR A 554 7.24 -13.12 -11.92
C TYR A 554 7.81 -14.24 -11.03
N LEU A 555 7.27 -15.46 -11.14
CA LEU A 555 7.82 -16.62 -10.44
C LEU A 555 9.32 -16.78 -10.82
N PRO A 556 10.24 -16.90 -9.85
CA PRO A 556 11.67 -17.03 -10.13
C PRO A 556 11.94 -18.24 -11.04
N SER A 557 12.99 -18.16 -11.86
CA SER A 557 13.35 -19.26 -12.76
C SER A 557 13.57 -20.57 -11.99
N GLY A 558 12.91 -21.65 -12.42
CA GLY A 558 12.93 -22.95 -11.75
C GLY A 558 12.17 -22.98 -10.40
N GLY A 559 11.50 -21.90 -10.04
CA GLY A 559 10.65 -21.83 -8.85
C GLY A 559 9.33 -22.59 -9.03
N ALA A 560 8.71 -22.94 -7.91
CA ALA A 560 7.38 -23.56 -7.87
C ALA A 560 6.54 -22.96 -6.73
N LEU A 561 5.22 -22.98 -6.88
CA LEU A 561 4.31 -22.74 -5.78
C LEU A 561 4.04 -24.05 -5.04
N THR A 562 4.06 -23.99 -3.71
CA THR A 562 3.86 -25.16 -2.85
C THR A 562 2.91 -24.84 -1.70
N SER A 563 2.05 -25.79 -1.34
CA SER A 563 1.17 -25.74 -0.17
C SER A 563 0.94 -27.15 0.35
N GLY A 564 1.58 -27.50 1.47
CA GLY A 564 1.56 -28.89 1.95
C GLY A 564 2.13 -29.86 0.92
N ALA A 565 1.31 -30.80 0.45
CA ALA A 565 1.68 -31.75 -0.61
C ALA A 565 1.45 -31.21 -2.04
N ASP A 566 0.71 -30.11 -2.19
CA ASP A 566 0.40 -29.55 -3.51
C ASP A 566 1.60 -28.77 -4.06
N VAL A 567 1.95 -29.02 -5.31
CA VAL A 567 3.07 -28.37 -6.01
C VAL A 567 2.62 -27.97 -7.41
N ALA A 568 2.87 -26.71 -7.78
CA ALA A 568 2.66 -26.19 -9.13
C ALA A 568 3.95 -25.55 -9.66
N HIS A 569 4.43 -26.04 -10.81
CA HIS A 569 5.60 -25.48 -11.49
C HIS A 569 5.26 -24.28 -12.40
N GLY A 570 4.00 -23.86 -12.41
CA GLY A 570 3.53 -22.64 -13.09
C GLY A 570 3.23 -21.53 -12.08
N SER A 571 2.80 -20.38 -12.61
CA SER A 571 2.43 -19.21 -11.80
C SER A 571 1.10 -19.36 -11.06
N ASP A 572 0.37 -20.47 -11.28
CA ASP A 572 -0.95 -20.69 -10.71
C ASP A 572 -0.97 -21.96 -9.84
N LEU A 573 -1.61 -21.86 -8.66
CA LEU A 573 -1.89 -22.98 -7.77
C LEU A 573 -3.35 -22.90 -7.32
N GLU A 574 -4.10 -23.99 -7.43
CA GLU A 574 -5.45 -24.09 -6.87
C GLU A 574 -5.43 -24.92 -5.59
N LEU A 575 -6.17 -24.48 -4.57
CA LEU A 575 -6.29 -25.19 -3.31
C LEU A 575 -7.62 -24.89 -2.60
N GLU A 576 -8.03 -25.80 -1.72
CA GLU A 576 -9.20 -25.62 -0.87
C GLU A 576 -8.76 -25.40 0.58
N VAL A 577 -9.37 -24.43 1.25
CA VAL A 577 -9.09 -24.12 2.66
C VAL A 577 -10.37 -24.32 3.45
N THR A 578 -10.32 -25.15 4.48
CA THR A 578 -11.47 -25.44 5.35
C THR A 578 -11.87 -24.23 6.20
N PRO A 579 -13.13 -24.17 6.68
CA PRO A 579 -13.60 -23.07 7.53
C PRO A 579 -12.68 -22.81 8.73
N GLY A 580 -12.33 -21.54 8.94
CA GLY A 580 -11.47 -21.10 10.05
C GLY A 580 -10.00 -21.51 9.94
N ALA A 581 -9.59 -22.19 8.86
CA ALA A 581 -8.21 -22.61 8.65
C ALA A 581 -7.41 -21.60 7.84
N THR A 582 -6.09 -21.78 7.86
CA THR A 582 -5.12 -21.02 7.07
C THR A 582 -4.26 -21.98 6.26
N ALA A 583 -4.15 -21.73 4.95
CA ALA A 583 -3.19 -22.43 4.10
C ALA A 583 -1.90 -21.61 3.94
N LEU A 584 -0.76 -22.29 3.99
CA LEU A 584 0.55 -21.65 3.78
C LEU A 584 1.01 -21.93 2.35
N VAL A 585 1.03 -20.90 1.52
CA VAL A 585 1.54 -20.99 0.14
C VAL A 585 2.94 -20.40 0.07
N ARG A 586 3.89 -21.14 -0.50
CA ARG A 586 5.31 -20.74 -0.57
C ARG A 586 5.84 -20.83 -1.99
N VAL A 587 6.69 -19.87 -2.36
CA VAL A 587 7.58 -19.96 -3.51
C VAL A 587 8.79 -20.80 -3.11
N ALA A 588 8.84 -22.04 -3.59
CA ALA A 588 10.00 -22.92 -3.46
C ALA A 588 11.05 -22.55 -4.51
N ARG A 589 12.30 -22.37 -4.09
CA ARG A 589 13.47 -22.13 -4.96
C ARG A 589 14.48 -23.28 -4.79
N PRO A 590 14.93 -23.93 -5.88
CA PRO A 590 15.98 -24.95 -5.77
C PRO A 590 17.26 -24.37 -5.15
N GLY A 591 17.79 -25.04 -4.12
CA GLY A 591 19.06 -24.66 -3.49
C GLY A 591 19.03 -23.40 -2.61
N ALA A 592 17.87 -22.79 -2.37
CA ALA A 592 17.76 -21.69 -1.42
C ALA A 592 17.98 -22.20 0.02
N GLU A 593 18.77 -21.45 0.79
CA GLU A 593 18.91 -21.67 2.23
C GLU A 593 17.63 -21.27 2.97
N THR A 594 17.41 -21.88 4.14
CA THR A 594 16.37 -21.44 5.05
C THR A 594 16.95 -20.53 6.13
N LEU A 595 16.35 -19.36 6.30
CA LEU A 595 16.52 -18.59 7.53
C LEU A 595 15.57 -19.15 8.60
N PRO A 596 16.02 -19.17 9.88
CA PRO A 596 15.18 -19.56 11.00
C PRO A 596 13.87 -18.78 10.95
N ASP A 597 12.76 -19.49 11.05
CA ASP A 597 11.45 -18.90 11.00
C ASP A 597 11.07 -18.44 12.41
N PRO A 598 10.93 -17.13 12.68
CA PRO A 598 10.54 -16.65 14.01
C PRO A 598 9.17 -17.19 14.44
N MET A 599 8.37 -17.69 13.50
CA MET A 599 7.01 -18.17 13.68
C MET A 599 6.88 -19.68 13.45
N GLU A 600 7.97 -20.46 13.43
CA GLU A 600 7.93 -21.89 13.08
C GLU A 600 6.89 -22.69 13.89
N ASP A 601 6.79 -22.42 15.19
CA ASP A 601 5.85 -23.08 16.11
C ASP A 601 4.51 -22.35 16.26
N ARG A 602 4.24 -21.33 15.44
CA ARG A 602 3.08 -20.45 15.60
C ARG A 602 2.14 -20.53 14.40
N PRO A 603 0.82 -20.68 14.64
CA PRO A 603 -0.13 -20.60 13.53
C PRO A 603 -0.06 -19.20 12.91
N CYS A 604 -0.14 -19.14 11.58
CA CYS A 604 -0.43 -17.89 10.88
C CYS A 604 -1.76 -17.35 11.44
N ALA A 605 -1.70 -16.34 12.30
CA ALA A 605 -2.89 -15.75 12.91
C ALA A 605 -2.77 -14.24 12.83
N VAL A 606 -3.75 -13.61 12.17
CA VAL A 606 -3.95 -12.18 12.29
C VAL A 606 -4.88 -11.99 13.47
N GLY A 607 -4.40 -11.33 14.54
CA GLY A 607 -5.25 -10.97 15.66
C GLY A 607 -6.42 -10.13 15.12
N HIS A 608 -7.63 -10.68 15.15
CA HIS A 608 -8.82 -9.90 14.82
C HIS A 608 -8.88 -8.73 15.79
N VAL A 609 -8.73 -7.51 15.27
CA VAL A 609 -9.14 -6.32 16.01
C VAL A 609 -10.66 -6.45 16.13
N ALA A 610 -11.11 -6.76 17.34
CA ALA A 610 -12.52 -6.82 17.70
C ALA A 610 -13.17 -5.44 17.54
#